data_AF-A0A9D1FCY0-F1
#
_entry.id   AF-A0A9D1FCY0-F1
#
_cell.length_a   1.000
_cell.length_b   1.000
_cell.length_c   1.000
_cell.angle_alpha   90.00
_cell.angle_beta   90.00
_cell.angle_gamma   90.00
#
_symmetry.space_group_name_H-M   'P 1'
#
loop_
_entity.id
_entity.type
_entity.pdbx_description
1 polymer ?
#
loop_
_entity_poly.entity_id
_entity_poly.type
_entity_poly.pdbx_seq_one_letter_code
_entity_poly.pdbx_strand_id
1 'polypeptide(L)'
;SGGNITSTKSFLRALRFDARTVKTASAAAKILRSGSRDYKRLLRDYGEAAALAAYPKSRALREVLRSDECWSLRTLAVGGAELAALGYSGRELGAELESLLERVIERPELNKAEILCKLAEEDLDNDRA
;
A
#
# COMPACT_ATOMS: atom_id res chain seq x y z
N SER A 1 -38.61 13.93 -1.36
CA SER A 1 -37.68 13.08 -0.59
C SER A 1 -36.51 12.69 -1.48
N GLY A 2 -35.43 13.48 -1.50
CA GLY A 2 -34.37 13.33 -2.51
C GLY A 2 -32.99 13.81 -2.03
N GLY A 3 -32.67 13.59 -0.77
CA GLY A 3 -31.43 14.04 -0.14
C GLY A 3 -30.49 12.87 0.19
N ASN A 4 -30.30 11.92 -0.71
CA ASN A 4 -29.30 10.88 -0.46
C ASN A 4 -27.94 11.35 -0.97
N ILE A 5 -27.01 11.56 -0.04
CA ILE A 5 -25.59 11.70 -0.33
C ILE A 5 -25.11 10.35 -0.88
N THR A 6 -24.99 10.25 -2.20
CA THR A 6 -24.52 9.04 -2.88
C THR A 6 -23.00 8.88 -2.84
N SER A 7 -22.27 9.91 -2.37
CA SER A 7 -20.81 9.92 -2.31
C SER A 7 -20.27 10.86 -1.24
N THR A 8 -19.43 10.32 -0.34
CA THR A 8 -18.69 11.09 0.67
C THR A 8 -17.87 12.21 0.03
N LYS A 9 -17.25 11.95 -1.12
CA LYS A 9 -16.44 12.95 -1.85
C LYS A 9 -17.27 14.15 -2.29
N SER A 10 -18.43 13.90 -2.89
CA SER A 10 -19.31 14.96 -3.41
C SER A 10 -19.87 15.80 -2.27
N PHE A 11 -20.25 15.17 -1.15
CA PHE A 11 -20.74 15.87 0.02
C PHE A 11 -19.68 16.78 0.65
N LEU A 12 -18.47 16.28 0.88
CA LEU A 12 -17.40 17.09 1.46
C LEU A 12 -16.99 18.25 0.56
N ARG A 13 -17.03 18.07 -0.77
CA ARG A 13 -16.81 19.17 -1.73
C ARG A 13 -17.91 20.23 -1.67
N ALA A 14 -19.16 19.83 -1.52
CA ALA A 14 -20.28 20.77 -1.35
C ALA A 14 -20.14 21.61 -0.06
N LEU A 15 -19.57 21.02 0.99
CA LEU A 15 -19.18 21.71 2.22
C LEU A 15 -17.88 22.54 2.11
N ARG A 16 -17.28 22.62 0.91
CA ARG A 16 -16.07 23.40 0.61
C ARG A 16 -14.81 22.99 1.40
N PHE A 17 -14.73 21.73 1.83
CA PHE A 17 -13.48 21.19 2.36
C PHE A 17 -12.39 21.15 1.28
N ASP A 18 -11.13 21.28 1.70
CA ASP A 18 -9.99 21.25 0.79
C ASP A 18 -9.77 19.85 0.16
N ALA A 19 -9.00 19.83 -0.94
CA ALA A 19 -8.79 18.61 -1.73
C ALA A 19 -8.11 17.48 -0.93
N ARG A 20 -7.21 17.81 0.00
CA ARG A 20 -6.52 16.82 0.85
C ARG A 20 -7.50 16.20 1.83
N THR A 21 -8.28 17.02 2.54
CA THR A 21 -9.33 16.54 3.46
C THR A 21 -10.35 15.65 2.74
N VAL A 22 -10.83 16.08 1.58
CA VAL A 22 -11.76 15.30 0.76
C VAL A 22 -11.16 13.94 0.36
N LYS A 23 -9.89 13.90 -0.07
CA LYS A 23 -9.20 12.65 -0.46
C LYS A 23 -9.08 11.71 0.74
N THR A 24 -8.54 12.18 1.86
CA THR A 24 -8.32 11.38 3.07
C THR A 24 -9.62 10.83 3.63
N ALA A 25 -10.65 11.66 3.80
CA ALA A 25 -11.94 11.22 4.34
C ALA A 25 -12.67 10.24 3.39
N SER A 26 -12.57 10.45 2.08
CA SER A 26 -13.14 9.50 1.10
C SER A 26 -12.44 8.14 1.13
N ALA A 27 -11.11 8.14 1.29
CA ALA A 27 -10.32 6.93 1.45
C ALA A 27 -10.65 6.21 2.76
N ALA A 28 -10.67 6.94 3.89
CA ALA A 28 -11.06 6.40 5.19
C ALA A 28 -12.47 5.78 5.17
N ALA A 29 -13.42 6.41 4.48
CA ALA A 29 -14.77 5.86 4.32
C ALA A 29 -14.77 4.55 3.50
N LYS A 30 -13.87 4.39 2.51
CA LYS A 30 -13.69 3.12 1.78
C LYS A 30 -13.11 2.03 2.68
N ILE A 31 -12.10 2.35 3.48
CA ILE A 31 -11.51 1.44 4.48
C ILE A 31 -12.59 0.95 5.45
N LEU A 32 -13.35 1.87 6.04
CA LEU A 32 -14.41 1.51 7.00
C LEU A 32 -15.47 0.59 6.38
N ARG A 33 -15.85 0.82 5.11
CA ARG A 33 -16.81 -0.02 4.39
C ARG A 33 -16.27 -1.40 4.04
N SER A 34 -14.96 -1.55 3.81
CA SER A 34 -14.38 -2.87 3.51
C SER A 34 -14.37 -3.78 4.75
N GLY A 35 -14.38 -3.19 5.95
CA GLY A 35 -14.30 -3.93 7.22
C GLY A 35 -12.92 -4.54 7.50
N SER A 36 -11.94 -4.35 6.60
CA SER A 36 -10.60 -4.93 6.74
C SER A 36 -9.86 -4.38 7.96
N ARG A 37 -9.07 -5.25 8.59
CA ARG A 37 -8.14 -4.92 9.68
C ARG A 37 -6.70 -5.28 9.33
N ASP A 38 -6.44 -5.59 8.05
CA ASP A 38 -5.10 -5.79 7.55
C ASP A 38 -4.40 -4.44 7.39
N TYR A 39 -3.80 -3.98 8.47
CA TYR A 39 -3.26 -2.63 8.51
C TYR A 39 -2.10 -2.42 7.53
N LYS A 40 -1.30 -3.45 7.21
CA LYS A 40 -0.20 -3.32 6.25
C LYS A 40 -0.75 -3.06 4.84
N ARG A 41 -1.73 -3.85 4.39
CA ARG A 41 -2.38 -3.62 3.08
C ARG A 41 -3.19 -2.33 3.06
N LEU A 42 -3.85 -1.97 4.15
CA LEU A 42 -4.53 -0.67 4.25
C LEU A 42 -3.56 0.52 4.14
N LEU A 43 -2.38 0.41 4.75
CA LEU A 43 -1.32 1.43 4.65
C LEU A 43 -0.75 1.50 3.23
N ARG A 44 -0.50 0.34 2.59
CA ARG A 44 -0.08 0.26 1.17
C ARG A 44 -1.07 0.96 0.25
N ASP A 45 -2.35 0.62 0.35
CA ASP A 45 -3.36 1.00 -0.65
C ASP A 45 -3.92 2.42 -0.44
N TYR A 46 -4.03 2.85 0.82
CA TYR A 46 -4.72 4.11 1.17
C TYR A 46 -3.80 5.14 1.84
N GLY A 47 -2.63 4.72 2.31
CA GLY A 47 -1.68 5.56 3.04
C GLY A 47 -2.05 5.77 4.51
N GLU A 48 -1.05 6.19 5.27
CA GLU A 48 -1.12 6.39 6.72
C GLU A 48 -2.28 7.31 7.15
N ALA A 49 -2.43 8.48 6.51
CA ALA A 49 -3.44 9.46 6.90
C ALA A 49 -4.87 8.89 6.79
N ALA A 50 -5.15 8.09 5.77
CA ALA A 50 -6.47 7.48 5.59
C ALA A 50 -6.69 6.33 6.57
N ALA A 51 -5.68 5.48 6.79
CA ALA A 51 -5.75 4.39 7.76
C ALA A 51 -5.97 4.90 9.19
N LEU A 52 -5.24 5.96 9.60
CA LEU A 52 -5.43 6.61 10.90
C LEU A 52 -6.78 7.33 11.00
N ALA A 53 -7.26 7.95 9.92
CA ALA A 53 -8.60 8.54 9.92
C ALA A 53 -9.71 7.49 10.05
N ALA A 54 -9.53 6.29 9.47
CA ALA A 54 -10.47 5.17 9.60
C ALA A 54 -10.41 4.55 11.00
N TYR A 55 -9.21 4.36 11.56
CA TYR A 55 -9.00 3.67 12.83
C TYR A 55 -8.13 4.47 13.83
N PRO A 56 -8.56 5.67 14.25
CA PRO A 56 -7.72 6.61 15.00
C PRO A 56 -7.29 6.09 16.39
N LYS A 57 -8.06 5.15 16.95
CA LYS A 57 -7.84 4.54 18.27
C LYS A 57 -7.30 3.10 18.17
N SER A 58 -6.98 2.60 16.98
CA SER A 58 -6.47 1.23 16.84
C SER A 58 -5.04 1.13 17.37
N ARG A 59 -4.86 0.33 18.42
CA ARG A 59 -3.52 0.00 18.96
C ARG A 59 -2.69 -0.80 17.96
N ALA A 60 -3.31 -1.75 17.26
CA ALA A 60 -2.64 -2.61 16.29
C ALA A 60 -2.14 -1.83 15.06
N LEU A 61 -2.91 -0.87 14.55
CA LEU A 61 -2.43 0.02 13.48
C LEU A 61 -1.21 0.84 13.93
N ARG A 62 -1.27 1.38 15.15
CA ARG A 62 -0.13 2.12 15.73
C ARG A 62 1.07 1.24 16.04
N GLU A 63 0.89 -0.06 16.17
CA GLU A 63 1.99 -1.01 16.33
C GLU A 63 2.70 -1.26 15.00
N VAL A 64 1.94 -1.48 13.92
CA VAL A 64 2.49 -1.56 12.56
C VAL A 64 3.24 -0.28 12.17
N LEU A 65 2.70 0.89 12.49
CA LEU A 65 3.39 2.17 12.22
C LEU A 65 4.68 2.37 13.06
N ARG A 66 4.85 1.63 14.16
CA ARG A 66 6.04 1.71 15.03
C ARG A 66 7.03 0.56 14.79
N SER A 67 6.63 -0.50 14.09
CA SER A 67 7.46 -1.68 13.88
C SER A 67 8.48 -1.51 12.77
N ASP A 68 8.47 -0.37 12.06
CA ASP A 68 9.26 -0.11 10.84
C ASP A 68 9.13 -1.21 9.77
N GLU A 69 8.09 -2.05 9.87
CA GLU A 69 7.82 -3.09 8.88
C GLU A 69 7.46 -2.46 7.54
N CYS A 70 7.96 -3.04 6.46
CA CYS A 70 7.73 -2.52 5.12
C CYS A 70 6.29 -2.78 4.65
N TRP A 71 5.61 -1.73 4.23
CA TRP A 71 4.27 -1.76 3.61
C TRP A 71 4.19 -0.84 2.37
N SER A 72 5.32 -0.29 1.91
CA SER A 72 5.38 0.57 0.73
C SER A 72 6.63 0.32 -0.08
N LEU A 73 6.56 0.58 -1.40
CA LEU A 73 7.74 0.54 -2.27
C LEU A 73 8.87 1.47 -1.82
N ARG A 74 8.54 2.54 -1.09
CA ARG A 74 9.52 3.49 -0.55
C ARG A 74 10.46 2.86 0.48
N THR A 75 9.98 1.86 1.19
CA THR A 75 10.67 1.17 2.30
C THR A 75 11.06 -0.26 1.93
N LEU A 76 10.79 -0.68 0.70
CA LEU A 76 11.24 -1.95 0.17
C LEU A 76 12.76 -1.91 0.00
N ALA A 77 13.45 -2.99 0.37
CA ALA A 77 14.91 -3.05 0.38
C ALA A 77 15.54 -3.05 -1.02
N VAL A 78 14.72 -3.19 -2.07
CA VAL A 78 15.11 -3.08 -3.48
C VAL A 78 14.20 -2.08 -4.18
N GLY A 79 14.73 -1.44 -5.22
CA GLY A 79 14.00 -0.55 -6.10
C GLY A 79 14.19 -0.93 -7.57
N GLY A 80 13.89 0.03 -8.43
CA GLY A 80 13.99 -0.18 -9.88
C GLY A 80 15.43 -0.37 -10.36
N ALA A 81 16.43 0.17 -9.66
CA ALA A 81 17.83 0.02 -10.08
C ALA A 81 18.29 -1.44 -9.92
N GLU A 82 17.97 -2.06 -8.79
CA GLU A 82 18.31 -3.44 -8.48
C GLU A 82 17.62 -4.39 -9.47
N LEU A 83 16.31 -4.24 -9.66
CA LEU A 83 15.56 -5.07 -10.63
C LEU A 83 16.00 -4.85 -12.07
N ALA A 84 16.32 -3.62 -12.46
CA ALA A 84 16.85 -3.35 -13.80
C ALA A 84 18.20 -4.03 -14.05
N ALA A 85 19.06 -4.13 -13.03
CA ALA A 85 20.32 -4.86 -13.13
C ALA A 85 20.11 -6.38 -13.33
N LEU A 86 19.00 -6.92 -12.85
CA LEU A 86 18.60 -8.32 -13.07
C LEU A 86 17.95 -8.56 -14.45
N GLY A 87 17.63 -7.50 -15.19
CA GLY A 87 17.05 -7.56 -16.53
C GLY A 87 15.56 -7.26 -16.61
N TYR A 88 14.92 -6.84 -15.51
CA TYR A 88 13.54 -6.33 -15.56
C TYR A 88 13.48 -4.93 -16.20
N SER A 89 12.39 -4.62 -16.90
CA SER A 89 12.21 -3.31 -17.51
C SER A 89 10.74 -2.85 -17.56
N GLY A 90 10.48 -1.54 -17.72
CA GLY A 90 9.12 -1.05 -18.00
C GLY A 90 8.03 -1.55 -17.03
N ARG A 91 7.01 -2.24 -17.57
CA ARG A 91 5.83 -2.68 -16.80
C ARG A 91 6.14 -3.88 -15.90
N GLU A 92 6.92 -4.85 -16.37
CA GLU A 92 7.30 -6.05 -15.59
C GLU A 92 8.10 -5.67 -14.34
N LEU A 93 8.99 -4.67 -14.43
CA LEU A 93 9.73 -4.16 -13.27
C LEU A 93 8.79 -3.65 -12.18
N GLY A 94 7.80 -2.84 -12.57
CA GLY A 94 6.81 -2.33 -11.62
C GLY A 94 5.96 -3.44 -11.03
N ALA A 95 5.59 -4.44 -11.84
CA ALA A 95 4.82 -5.59 -11.37
C ALA A 95 5.62 -6.44 -10.37
N GLU A 96 6.92 -6.65 -10.63
CA GLU A 96 7.79 -7.39 -9.73
C GLU A 96 7.99 -6.66 -8.39
N LEU A 97 8.22 -5.33 -8.43
CA LEU A 97 8.27 -4.52 -7.20
C LEU A 97 7.00 -4.69 -6.34
N GLU A 98 5.83 -4.69 -6.97
CA GLU A 98 4.55 -4.87 -6.27
C GLU A 98 4.36 -6.31 -5.77
N SER A 99 4.86 -7.32 -6.49
CA SER A 99 4.90 -8.73 -6.09
C SER A 99 5.78 -8.93 -4.86
N LEU A 100 7.02 -8.45 -4.91
CA LEU A 100 7.97 -8.50 -3.80
C LEU A 100 7.43 -7.78 -2.56
N LEU A 101 6.81 -6.61 -2.75
CA LEU A 101 6.17 -5.89 -1.64
C LEU A 101 5.07 -6.72 -0.97
N GLU A 102 4.24 -7.40 -1.75
CA GLU A 102 3.20 -8.27 -1.22
C GLU A 102 3.78 -9.45 -0.42
N ARG A 103 4.86 -10.07 -0.92
CA ARG A 103 5.59 -11.13 -0.21
C ARG A 103 6.18 -10.61 1.11
N VAL A 104 6.72 -9.38 1.12
CA VAL A 104 7.27 -8.74 2.34
C VAL A 104 6.19 -8.37 3.35
N ILE A 105 4.99 -7.98 2.90
CA ILE A 105 3.85 -7.70 3.79
C ILE A 105 3.49 -8.96 4.59
N GLU A 106 3.47 -10.12 3.93
CA GLU A 106 3.23 -11.43 4.55
C GLU A 106 4.42 -11.92 5.37
N ARG A 107 5.64 -11.70 4.89
CA ARG A 107 6.89 -12.21 5.47
C ARG A 107 7.93 -11.08 5.61
N PRO A 108 7.86 -10.28 6.67
CA PRO A 108 8.72 -9.09 6.86
C PRO A 108 10.22 -9.40 6.82
N GLU A 109 10.60 -10.61 7.21
CA GLU A 109 12.00 -11.06 7.20
C GLU A 109 12.62 -11.14 5.80
N LEU A 110 11.79 -11.14 4.74
CA LEU A 110 12.25 -11.11 3.35
C LEU A 110 12.80 -9.75 2.93
N ASN A 111 12.55 -8.65 3.66
CA ASN A 111 12.94 -7.30 3.26
C ASN A 111 14.44 -7.03 3.42
N LYS A 112 15.26 -7.80 2.72
CA LYS A 112 16.72 -7.67 2.60
C LYS A 112 17.06 -7.73 1.12
N ALA A 113 17.92 -6.83 0.66
CA ALA A 113 18.21 -6.68 -0.76
C ALA A 113 18.64 -8.00 -1.40
N GLU A 114 19.50 -8.77 -0.72
CA GLU A 114 20.02 -10.04 -1.22
C GLU A 114 18.94 -11.14 -1.33
N ILE A 115 17.94 -11.12 -0.45
CA ILE A 115 16.83 -12.07 -0.49
C ILE A 115 15.87 -11.69 -1.62
N LEU A 116 15.51 -10.41 -1.71
CA LEU A 116 14.57 -9.93 -2.72
C LEU A 116 15.14 -10.04 -4.15
N CYS A 117 16.42 -9.74 -4.34
CA CYS A 117 17.05 -9.93 -5.65
C CYS A 117 17.04 -11.39 -6.09
N LYS A 118 17.33 -12.34 -5.19
CA LYS A 118 17.25 -13.77 -5.50
C LYS A 118 15.84 -14.23 -5.87
N LEU A 119 14.85 -13.78 -5.12
CA LEU A 119 13.45 -14.09 -5.45
C LEU A 119 13.07 -13.57 -6.83
N ALA A 120 13.51 -12.35 -7.18
CA ALA A 120 13.27 -11.79 -8.50
C ALA A 120 14.04 -12.52 -9.61
N GLU A 121 15.30 -12.94 -9.38
CA GLU A 121 16.03 -13.79 -10.33
C GLU A 121 15.29 -15.11 -10.59
N GLU A 122 14.80 -15.77 -9.53
CA GLU A 122 14.03 -17.02 -9.62
C GLU A 122 12.71 -16.82 -10.38
N ASP A 123 11.98 -15.73 -10.12
CA ASP A 123 10.73 -15.41 -10.84
C ASP A 123 11.00 -15.15 -12.33
N LEU A 124 12.07 -14.41 -12.65
CA LEU A 124 12.45 -14.10 -14.03
C LEU A 124 12.86 -15.35 -14.82
N ASP A 125 13.55 -16.30 -14.18
CA ASP A 125 13.93 -17.57 -14.80
C ASP A 125 12.69 -18.46 -15.03
N ASN A 126 11.73 -18.46 -14.09
CA ASN A 126 10.48 -19.21 -14.23
C ASN A 126 9.60 -18.67 -15.37
N ASP A 127 9.57 -17.36 -15.59
CA ASP A 127 8.81 -16.73 -16.69
C ASP A 127 9.41 -17.01 -18.08
N ARG A 128 10.69 -17.42 -18.13
CA ARG A 128 11.43 -17.73 -19.37
C ARG A 128 11.44 -19.23 -19.72
N ALA A 129 11.04 -20.10 -18.79
CA ALA A 129 10.98 -21.55 -18.94
C ALA A 129 9.70 -22.01 -19.66
#